data_AF-A0A9P0AJA7-F1
#
_entry.id   AF-A0A9P0AJA7-F1
#
_cell.length_a   1.000
_cell.length_b   1.000
_cell.length_c   1.000
_cell.angle_alpha   90.00
_cell.angle_beta   90.00
_cell.angle_gamma   90.00
#
_symmetry.space_group_name_H-M   'P 1'
#
loop_
_entity.id
_entity.type
_entity.pdbx_description
1 polymer ?
#
loop_
_entity_poly.entity_id
_entity_poly.type
_entity_poly.pdbx_seq_one_letter_code
_entity_poly.pdbx_strand_id
1 'polypeptide(L)'
;MDEATETFLRKRARRAADPTSGISDSFTVRLVSRFRRGHDSTKACNDAALTRFNDSCRLLAAARQLSPDSVKSLSDCIDPQNYAVVLGAAKSVTGFDAATHRVENPGTVDRLLALLRDAVSLKREETATASAFSEGSKREVRKQCCHFDDLLSSAWPVDIGRHAQLTTLQRRFSNPPEIPVSADVHALFREATSMVARSTALL
;
A
#
# COMPACT_ATOMS: atom_id res chain seq x y z
N MET A 1 -14.72 -10.65 13.21
CA MET A 1 -13.99 -10.78 11.93
C MET A 1 -15.03 -11.12 10.88
N ASP A 2 -15.14 -10.36 9.80
CA ASP A 2 -16.18 -10.59 8.79
C ASP A 2 -15.76 -11.72 7.84
N GLU A 3 -16.30 -12.92 8.06
CA GLU A 3 -15.97 -14.18 7.36
C GLU A 3 -16.13 -14.06 5.83
N ALA A 4 -17.04 -13.19 5.38
CA ALA A 4 -17.25 -12.87 3.97
C ALA A 4 -16.03 -12.18 3.33
N THR A 5 -15.35 -11.31 4.08
CA THR A 5 -14.20 -10.55 3.61
C THR A 5 -12.97 -11.44 3.43
N GLU A 6 -12.72 -12.32 4.41
CA GLU A 6 -11.64 -13.30 4.34
C GLU A 6 -11.86 -14.31 3.20
N THR A 7 -13.10 -14.80 3.06
CA THR A 7 -13.47 -15.73 1.99
C THR A 7 -13.33 -15.09 0.61
N PHE A 8 -13.72 -13.83 0.45
CA PHE A 8 -13.60 -13.08 -0.81
C PHE A 8 -12.13 -12.91 -1.23
N LEU A 9 -11.28 -12.43 -0.31
CA LEU A 9 -9.86 -12.21 -0.59
C LEU A 9 -9.15 -13.53 -0.93
N ARG A 10 -9.42 -14.60 -0.17
CA ARG A 10 -8.86 -15.94 -0.42
C ARG A 10 -9.33 -16.53 -1.75
N LYS A 11 -10.61 -16.38 -2.12
CA LYS A 11 -11.17 -16.92 -3.37
C LYS A 11 -10.62 -16.21 -4.60
N ARG A 12 -10.30 -14.91 -4.50
CA ARG A 12 -9.75 -14.12 -5.62
C ARG A 12 -8.23 -14.27 -5.75
N ALA A 13 -7.51 -14.36 -4.64
CA ALA A 13 -6.06 -14.66 -4.64
C ALA A 13 -5.74 -16.02 -5.28
N ARG A 14 -6.61 -17.03 -5.13
CA ARG A 14 -6.47 -18.35 -5.79
C ARG A 14 -6.73 -18.34 -7.31
N ARG A 15 -7.39 -17.31 -7.85
CA ARG A 15 -7.75 -17.21 -9.28
C ARG A 15 -6.71 -16.47 -10.11
N ALA A 16 -5.93 -15.59 -9.51
CA ALA A 16 -4.74 -15.04 -10.14
C ALA A 16 -3.64 -16.09 -10.01
N ALA A 17 -3.04 -16.53 -11.12
CA ALA A 17 -1.82 -17.34 -11.13
C ALA A 17 -0.63 -16.49 -10.65
N ASP A 18 -0.71 -15.99 -9.42
CA ASP A 18 0.23 -15.05 -8.80
C ASP A 18 1.11 -15.88 -7.83
N PRO A 19 2.44 -15.67 -7.80
CA PRO A 19 3.37 -16.38 -6.91
C PRO A 19 3.08 -16.20 -5.40
N THR A 20 2.04 -15.45 -5.06
CA THR A 20 1.50 -15.22 -3.71
C THR A 20 0.54 -16.32 -3.25
N SER A 21 0.21 -17.30 -4.11
CA SER A 21 -0.68 -18.43 -3.81
C SER A 21 -0.10 -19.32 -2.69
N GLY A 22 -0.43 -19.02 -1.44
CA GLY A 22 0.03 -19.78 -0.26
C GLY A 22 0.41 -18.93 0.94
N ILE A 23 0.55 -17.61 0.78
CA ILE A 23 0.84 -16.70 1.90
C ILE A 23 -0.45 -16.43 2.66
N SER A 24 -0.75 -17.28 3.63
CA SER A 24 -1.83 -17.08 4.60
C SER A 24 -1.29 -16.39 5.85
N ASP A 25 -0.87 -15.13 5.70
CA ASP A 25 -0.49 -14.31 6.85
C ASP A 25 -1.74 -13.66 7.49
N SER A 26 -2.02 -14.04 8.74
CA SER A 26 -3.20 -13.54 9.46
C SER A 26 -3.15 -12.02 9.66
N PHE A 27 -1.95 -11.45 9.83
CA PHE A 27 -1.76 -10.01 10.01
C PHE A 27 -2.13 -9.24 8.73
N THR A 28 -1.69 -9.73 7.57
CA THR A 28 -2.07 -9.19 6.26
C THR A 28 -3.59 -9.17 6.06
N VAL A 29 -4.30 -10.24 6.41
CA VAL A 29 -5.76 -10.30 6.31
C VAL A 29 -6.42 -9.25 7.20
N ARG A 30 -5.94 -9.08 8.45
CA ARG A 30 -6.47 -8.07 9.39
C ARG A 30 -6.20 -6.64 8.91
N LEU A 31 -5.02 -6.38 8.35
CA LEU A 31 -4.64 -5.10 7.77
C LEU A 31 -5.60 -4.69 6.64
N VAL A 32 -5.83 -5.58 5.68
CA VAL A 32 -6.74 -5.31 4.56
C VAL A 32 -8.20 -5.19 5.02
N SER A 33 -8.60 -6.00 6.00
CA SER A 33 -9.95 -5.92 6.59
C SER A 33 -10.16 -4.61 7.33
N ARG A 34 -9.14 -4.06 7.99
CA ARG A 34 -9.18 -2.72 8.60
C ARG A 34 -9.35 -1.64 7.53
N PHE A 35 -8.59 -1.72 6.45
CA PHE A 35 -8.75 -0.80 5.32
C PHE A 35 -10.18 -0.82 4.77
N ARG A 36 -10.76 -2.00 4.52
CA ARG A 36 -12.14 -2.13 4.02
C ARG A 36 -13.20 -1.57 4.95
N ARG A 37 -13.03 -1.69 6.28
CA ARG A 37 -14.00 -1.17 7.25
C ARG A 37 -14.13 0.35 7.22
N GLY A 38 -13.11 1.07 6.76
CA GLY A 38 -13.14 2.53 6.63
C GLY A 38 -13.74 3.06 5.33
N HIS A 39 -14.23 2.17 4.45
CA HIS A 39 -14.67 2.53 3.10
C HIS A 39 -15.99 1.85 2.72
N ASP A 40 -16.77 2.51 1.87
CA ASP A 40 -18.01 1.95 1.31
C ASP A 40 -17.72 0.69 0.47
N SER A 41 -18.69 -0.20 0.37
CA SER A 41 -18.62 -1.49 -0.34
C SER A 41 -18.57 -1.37 -1.88
N THR A 42 -18.09 -0.24 -2.39
CA THR A 42 -17.97 0.05 -3.83
C THR A 42 -16.97 -0.89 -4.52
N LYS A 43 -17.14 -1.09 -5.83
CA LYS A 43 -16.19 -1.84 -6.66
C LYS A 43 -14.76 -1.30 -6.53
N ALA A 44 -14.61 0.03 -6.56
CA ALA A 44 -13.32 0.69 -6.42
C ALA A 44 -12.63 0.38 -5.08
N CYS A 45 -13.38 0.38 -3.97
CA CYS A 45 -12.87 -0.04 -2.66
C CYS A 45 -12.39 -1.49 -2.67
N ASN A 46 -13.17 -2.40 -3.25
CA ASN A 46 -12.80 -3.82 -3.32
C ASN A 46 -11.54 -4.05 -4.17
N ASP A 47 -11.38 -3.35 -5.29
CA ASP A 47 -10.19 -3.43 -6.14
C ASP A 47 -8.96 -2.81 -5.44
N ALA A 48 -9.14 -1.71 -4.69
CA ALA A 48 -8.08 -1.12 -3.87
C ALA A 48 -7.65 -2.04 -2.72
N ALA A 49 -8.61 -2.71 -2.06
CA ALA A 49 -8.34 -3.68 -1.00
C ALA A 49 -7.56 -4.90 -1.54
N LEU A 50 -7.94 -5.39 -2.73
CA LEU A 50 -7.21 -6.46 -3.40
C LEU A 50 -5.79 -6.04 -3.77
N THR A 51 -5.62 -4.82 -4.28
CA THR A 51 -4.29 -4.27 -4.60
C THR A 51 -3.41 -4.23 -3.34
N ARG A 52 -3.95 -3.70 -2.23
CA ARG A 52 -3.26 -3.71 -0.92
C ARG A 52 -2.90 -5.14 -0.47
N PHE A 53 -3.82 -6.09 -0.60
CA PHE A 53 -3.56 -7.48 -0.25
C PHE A 53 -2.41 -8.07 -1.07
N ASN A 54 -2.41 -7.87 -2.39
CA ASN A 54 -1.37 -8.37 -3.27
C ASN A 54 -0.03 -7.69 -3.01
N ASP A 55 -0.02 -6.37 -2.79
CA ASP A 55 1.19 -5.61 -2.44
C ASP A 55 1.78 -6.11 -1.11
N SER A 56 0.94 -6.38 -0.09
CA SER A 56 1.36 -6.98 1.19
C SER A 56 1.99 -8.36 0.99
N CYS A 57 1.34 -9.23 0.21
CA CYS A 57 1.82 -10.59 -0.03
C CYS A 57 3.12 -10.60 -0.82
N ARG A 58 3.28 -9.72 -1.83
CA ARG A 58 4.51 -9.58 -2.61
C ARG A 58 5.66 -9.06 -1.76
N LEU A 59 5.40 -8.06 -0.92
CA LEU A 59 6.39 -7.54 0.02
C LEU A 59 6.85 -8.63 0.99
N LEU A 60 5.90 -9.36 1.60
CA LEU A 60 6.21 -10.43 2.53
C LEU A 60 6.96 -11.60 1.86
N ALA A 61 6.59 -11.96 0.63
CA ALA A 61 7.30 -12.98 -0.14
C ALA A 61 8.77 -12.58 -0.37
N ALA A 62 9.01 -11.35 -0.84
CA ALA A 62 10.35 -10.85 -1.08
C ALA A 62 11.16 -10.70 0.22
N ALA A 63 10.55 -10.25 1.31
CA ALA A 63 11.21 -10.13 2.61
C ALA A 63 11.62 -11.50 3.17
N ARG A 64 10.76 -12.52 3.05
CA ARG A 64 11.08 -13.91 3.43
C ARG A 64 12.22 -14.51 2.62
N GLN A 65 12.34 -14.17 1.34
CA GLN A 65 13.45 -14.62 0.51
C GLN A 65 14.79 -14.02 0.96
N LEU A 66 14.77 -12.76 1.41
CA LEU A 66 15.98 -12.07 1.88
C LEU A 66 16.37 -12.47 3.31
N SER A 67 15.40 -12.75 4.17
CA SER A 67 15.67 -13.16 5.56
C SER A 67 14.58 -14.10 6.09
N PRO A 68 14.68 -15.42 5.79
CA PRO A 68 13.65 -16.40 6.15
C PRO A 68 13.54 -16.62 7.66
N ASP A 69 14.64 -16.42 8.41
CA ASP A 69 14.68 -16.64 9.86
C ASP A 69 14.06 -15.49 10.65
N SER A 70 14.17 -14.25 10.14
CA SER A 70 13.72 -13.04 10.83
C SER A 70 12.29 -12.61 10.45
N VAL A 71 11.85 -12.88 9.21
CA VAL A 71 10.55 -12.44 8.70
C VAL A 71 9.64 -13.63 8.46
N LYS A 72 8.68 -13.86 9.35
CA LYS A 72 7.66 -14.93 9.20
C LYS A 72 6.29 -14.37 8.86
N SER A 73 6.01 -13.13 9.20
CA SER A 73 4.72 -12.45 9.01
C SER A 73 4.93 -10.99 8.60
N LEU A 74 3.89 -10.34 8.11
CA LEU A 74 3.97 -8.90 7.82
C LEU A 74 4.18 -8.06 9.09
N SER A 75 3.81 -8.59 10.26
CA SER A 75 4.10 -7.96 11.57
C SER A 75 5.59 -7.91 11.89
N ASP A 76 6.38 -8.84 11.36
CA ASP A 76 7.84 -8.88 11.56
C ASP A 76 8.54 -7.87 10.65
N CYS A 77 7.94 -7.55 9.50
CA CYS A 77 8.46 -6.51 8.60
C CYS A 77 8.50 -5.12 9.27
N ILE A 78 7.63 -4.85 10.24
CA ILE A 78 7.59 -3.56 10.95
C ILE A 78 8.45 -3.55 12.23
N ASP A 79 9.36 -4.50 12.37
CA ASP A 79 10.46 -4.42 13.35
C ASP A 79 11.58 -3.52 12.78
N PRO A 80 12.07 -2.51 13.53
CA PRO A 80 13.23 -1.69 13.12
C PRO A 80 14.45 -2.49 12.66
N GLN A 81 14.72 -3.65 13.25
CA GLN A 81 15.86 -4.50 12.87
C GLN A 81 15.71 -5.06 11.45
N ASN A 82 14.47 -5.21 10.98
CA ASN A 82 14.16 -5.74 9.66
C ASN A 82 14.05 -4.64 8.59
N TYR A 83 14.30 -3.36 8.92
CA TYR A 83 14.16 -2.26 7.97
C TYR A 83 14.96 -2.46 6.68
N ALA A 84 16.24 -2.88 6.79
CA ALA A 84 17.08 -3.12 5.63
C ALA A 84 16.53 -4.26 4.73
N VAL A 85 15.99 -5.32 5.35
CA VAL A 85 15.34 -6.43 4.64
C VAL A 85 14.08 -5.94 3.91
N VAL A 86 13.25 -5.15 4.59
CA VAL A 86 12.03 -4.58 4.01
C VAL A 86 12.35 -3.61 2.87
N LEU A 87 13.39 -2.79 3.01
CA LEU A 87 13.85 -1.92 1.94
C LEU A 87 14.31 -2.72 0.72
N GLY A 88 15.10 -3.78 0.93
CA GLY A 88 15.52 -4.69 -0.15
C GLY A 88 14.32 -5.34 -0.83
N ALA A 89 13.34 -5.81 -0.06
CA ALA A 89 12.10 -6.37 -0.57
C ALA A 89 11.29 -5.34 -1.38
N ALA A 90 11.17 -4.11 -0.88
CA ALA A 90 10.47 -3.03 -1.57
C ALA A 90 11.17 -2.67 -2.89
N LYS A 91 12.52 -2.60 -2.91
CA LYS A 91 13.30 -2.40 -4.14
C LYS A 91 13.06 -3.50 -5.16
N SER A 92 13.03 -4.76 -4.72
CA SER A 92 12.72 -5.90 -5.58
C SER A 92 11.29 -5.84 -6.15
N VAL A 93 10.29 -5.55 -5.33
CA VAL A 93 8.87 -5.52 -5.73
C VAL A 93 8.57 -4.37 -6.69
N THR A 94 9.28 -3.26 -6.55
CA THR A 94 9.03 -2.03 -7.34
C THR A 94 9.85 -1.98 -8.62
N GLY A 95 10.77 -2.93 -8.84
CA GLY A 95 11.69 -2.94 -9.97
C GLY A 95 12.70 -1.79 -9.87
N PHE A 96 13.25 -1.56 -8.68
CA PHE A 96 14.34 -0.59 -8.50
C PHE A 96 15.62 -1.10 -9.15
N ASP A 97 16.18 -0.31 -10.06
CA ASP A 97 17.46 -0.56 -10.70
C ASP A 97 18.56 0.25 -10.01
N ALA A 98 19.53 -0.45 -9.41
CA ALA A 98 20.65 0.17 -8.70
C ALA A 98 21.63 0.91 -9.63
N ALA A 99 21.72 0.53 -10.91
CA ALA A 99 22.63 1.18 -11.85
C ALA A 99 22.09 2.53 -12.33
N THR A 100 20.77 2.60 -12.59
CA THR A 100 20.14 3.82 -13.10
C THR A 100 19.39 4.62 -12.04
N HIS A 101 19.26 4.09 -10.82
CA HIS A 101 18.46 4.66 -9.74
C HIS A 101 17.00 4.93 -10.13
N ARG A 102 16.46 4.12 -11.05
CA ARG A 102 15.08 4.23 -11.54
C ARG A 102 14.20 3.14 -10.95
N VAL A 103 12.90 3.46 -10.86
CA VAL A 103 11.88 2.54 -10.36
C VAL A 103 10.91 2.20 -11.49
N GLU A 104 10.73 0.92 -11.79
CA GLU A 104 9.77 0.48 -12.82
C GLU A 104 8.32 0.84 -12.44
N ASN A 105 7.95 0.64 -11.19
CA ASN A 105 6.60 0.89 -10.69
C ASN A 105 6.59 1.92 -9.55
N PRO A 106 6.76 3.23 -9.86
CA PRO A 106 6.92 4.26 -8.82
C PRO A 106 5.67 4.40 -7.95
N GLY A 107 4.47 4.24 -8.50
CA GLY A 107 3.23 4.26 -7.71
C GLY A 107 3.13 3.11 -6.70
N THR A 108 3.85 2.00 -6.90
CA THR A 108 3.91 0.91 -5.92
C THR A 108 4.72 1.31 -4.70
N VAL A 109 5.74 2.18 -4.84
CA VAL A 109 6.54 2.67 -3.71
C VAL A 109 5.67 3.43 -2.70
N ASP A 110 4.81 4.33 -3.19
CA ASP A 110 3.89 5.08 -2.34
C ASP A 110 2.84 4.19 -1.67
N ARG A 111 2.31 3.19 -2.40
CA ARG A 111 1.38 2.21 -1.84
C ARG A 111 2.04 1.36 -0.75
N LEU A 112 3.27 0.91 -0.95
CA LEU A 112 4.03 0.16 0.05
C LEU A 112 4.32 1.00 1.30
N LEU A 113 4.68 2.28 1.14
CA LEU A 113 4.87 3.18 2.27
C LEU A 113 3.58 3.35 3.09
N ALA A 114 2.46 3.61 2.42
CA ALA A 114 1.16 3.73 3.09
C ALA A 114 0.77 2.42 3.81
N LEU A 115 0.97 1.28 3.17
CA LEU A 115 0.73 -0.05 3.72
C LEU A 115 1.57 -0.32 4.97
N LEU A 116 2.87 0.02 4.96
CA LEU A 116 3.76 -0.14 6.10
C LEU A 116 3.34 0.74 7.28
N ARG A 117 2.91 1.99 7.02
CA ARG A 117 2.37 2.88 8.06
C ARG A 117 1.06 2.35 8.65
N ASP A 118 0.16 1.83 7.81
CA ASP A 118 -1.08 1.19 8.27
C ASP A 118 -0.77 -0.05 9.13
N ALA A 119 0.25 -0.83 8.76
CA ALA A 119 0.73 -1.99 9.52
C ALA A 119 1.27 -1.57 10.89
N VAL A 120 2.10 -0.53 10.96
CA VAL A 120 2.58 0.06 12.23
C VAL A 120 1.41 0.47 13.11
N SER A 121 0.44 1.19 12.54
CA SER A 121 -0.77 1.61 13.25
C SER A 121 -1.56 0.42 13.79
N LEU A 122 -1.74 -0.63 12.98
CA LEU A 122 -2.46 -1.84 13.39
C LEU A 122 -1.75 -2.56 14.53
N LYS A 123 -0.42 -2.73 14.47
CA LYS A 123 0.36 -3.39 15.53
C LYS A 123 0.30 -2.60 16.84
N ARG A 124 0.34 -1.26 16.78
CA ARG A 124 0.16 -0.40 17.97
C ARG A 124 -1.23 -0.61 18.59
N GLU A 125 -2.29 -0.67 17.78
CA GLU A 125 -3.67 -0.86 18.24
C GLU A 125 -3.91 -2.27 18.85
N GLU A 126 -3.45 -3.32 18.16
CA GLU A 126 -3.56 -4.71 18.64
C GLU A 126 -2.81 -4.91 19.96
N THR A 127 -1.63 -4.31 20.11
CA THR A 127 -0.86 -4.42 21.36
C THR A 127 -1.41 -3.56 22.49
N ALA A 128 -2.01 -2.41 22.21
CA ALA A 128 -2.66 -1.58 23.22
C ALA A 128 -3.92 -2.26 23.81
N THR A 129 -4.70 -2.94 22.96
CA THR A 129 -5.97 -3.58 23.35
C THR A 129 -5.81 -4.99 23.90
N ALA A 130 -4.69 -5.66 23.61
CA ALA A 130 -4.44 -7.02 24.08
C ALA A 130 -4.14 -7.06 25.58
N SER A 131 -5.04 -7.72 26.33
CA SER A 131 -4.91 -7.98 27.78
C SER A 131 -3.78 -8.95 28.13
N ALA A 132 -3.30 -9.72 27.14
CA ALA A 132 -2.21 -10.69 27.31
C ALA A 132 -0.81 -10.05 27.46
N PHE A 133 -0.65 -8.78 27.10
CA PHE A 133 0.64 -8.10 27.23
C PHE A 133 0.77 -7.38 28.57
N SER A 134 1.93 -7.54 29.21
CA SER A 134 2.32 -6.68 30.32
C SER A 134 2.53 -5.23 29.84
N GLU A 135 2.36 -4.25 30.73
CA GLU A 135 2.60 -2.83 30.41
C GLU A 135 4.04 -2.57 29.91
N GLY A 136 5.02 -3.34 30.40
CA GLY A 136 6.39 -3.31 29.90
C GLY A 136 6.49 -3.73 28.43
N SER A 137 5.83 -4.83 28.06
CA SER A 137 5.82 -5.33 26.68
C SER A 137 5.07 -4.39 25.74
N LYS A 138 3.94 -3.80 26.16
CA LYS A 138 3.22 -2.78 25.37
C LYS A 138 4.10 -1.55 25.11
N ARG A 139 4.83 -1.09 26.14
CA ARG A 139 5.76 0.04 26.01
C ARG A 139 6.88 -0.29 25.02
N GLU A 140 7.42 -1.50 25.04
CA GLU A 140 8.47 -1.90 24.12
C GLU A 140 7.99 -1.96 22.66
N VAL A 141 6.85 -2.61 22.40
CA VAL A 141 6.27 -2.64 21.05
C VAL A 141 5.97 -1.23 20.55
N ARG A 142 5.47 -0.35 21.43
CA ARG A 142 5.24 1.06 21.06
C ARG A 142 6.54 1.75 20.65
N LYS A 143 7.64 1.57 21.39
CA LYS A 143 8.95 2.12 21.03
C LYS A 143 9.45 1.59 19.69
N GLN A 144 9.37 0.28 19.47
CA GLN A 144 9.75 -0.35 18.20
C GLN A 144 8.94 0.23 17.04
N CYS A 145 7.61 0.32 17.21
CA CYS A 145 6.73 0.90 16.20
C CYS A 145 7.01 2.39 15.96
N CYS A 146 7.39 3.18 16.96
CA CYS A 146 7.80 4.58 16.77
C CYS A 146 9.11 4.66 15.97
N HIS A 147 10.11 3.88 16.36
CA HIS A 147 11.39 3.84 15.66
C HIS A 147 11.23 3.43 14.19
N PHE A 148 10.40 2.42 13.90
CA PHE A 148 10.15 2.03 12.51
C PHE A 148 9.47 3.15 11.70
N ASP A 149 8.52 3.86 12.30
CA ASP A 149 7.82 5.00 11.68
C ASP A 149 8.77 6.19 11.40
N ASP A 150 9.75 6.40 12.29
CA ASP A 150 10.84 7.37 12.09
C ASP A 150 11.71 6.97 10.89
N LEU A 151 12.04 5.67 10.74
CA LEU A 151 12.77 5.16 9.57
C LEU A 151 11.96 5.33 8.27
N LEU A 152 10.65 5.09 8.30
CA LEU A 152 9.77 5.36 7.15
C LEU A 152 9.67 6.84 6.79
N SER A 153 9.93 7.73 7.74
CA SER A 153 9.81 9.18 7.54
C SER A 153 11.14 9.83 7.14
N SER A 154 12.26 9.31 7.64
CA SER A 154 13.60 9.87 7.43
C SER A 154 14.40 9.13 6.35
N ALA A 155 14.50 7.81 6.45
CA ALA A 155 15.35 6.99 5.57
C ALA A 155 14.64 6.62 4.26
N TRP A 156 13.37 6.22 4.33
CA TRP A 156 12.62 5.75 3.15
C TRP A 156 12.58 6.77 1.98
N PRO A 157 12.38 8.08 2.22
CA PRO A 157 12.44 9.07 1.14
C PRO A 157 13.80 9.11 0.45
N VAL A 158 14.89 8.89 1.19
CA VAL A 158 16.25 8.88 0.64
C VAL A 158 16.49 7.57 -0.12
N ASP A 159 16.10 6.45 0.46
CA ASP A 159 16.48 5.12 -0.03
C ASP A 159 15.72 4.66 -1.27
N ILE A 160 14.47 5.09 -1.44
CA ILE A 160 13.62 4.70 -2.58
C ILE A 160 12.59 5.77 -2.98
N GLY A 161 12.05 6.54 -2.03
CA GLY A 161 10.96 7.48 -2.30
C GLY A 161 11.32 8.57 -3.32
N ARG A 162 12.48 9.21 -3.16
CA ARG A 162 12.96 10.26 -4.09
C ARG A 162 13.22 9.67 -5.48
N HIS A 163 13.74 8.45 -5.57
CA HIS A 163 13.97 7.77 -6.85
C HIS A 163 12.65 7.49 -7.59
N ALA A 164 11.60 7.09 -6.87
CA ALA A 164 10.26 6.92 -7.43
C ALA A 164 9.66 8.24 -7.93
N GLN A 165 9.82 9.33 -7.16
CA GLN A 165 9.38 10.67 -7.54
C GLN A 165 10.11 11.17 -8.80
N LEU A 166 11.44 11.05 -8.84
CA LEU A 166 12.25 11.43 -10.00
C LEU A 166 11.87 10.62 -11.24
N THR A 167 11.65 9.31 -11.09
CA THR A 167 11.21 8.46 -12.20
C THR A 167 9.83 8.87 -12.72
N THR A 168 8.90 9.22 -11.81
CA THR A 168 7.56 9.73 -12.18
C THR A 168 7.64 11.05 -12.93
N LEU A 169 8.47 11.99 -12.46
CA LEU A 169 8.70 13.27 -13.13
C LEU A 169 9.29 13.06 -14.51
N GLN A 170 10.33 12.24 -14.64
CA GLN A 170 10.93 11.90 -15.93
C GLN A 170 9.91 11.32 -16.91
N ARG A 171 9.04 10.40 -16.47
CA ARG A 171 7.97 9.85 -17.32
C ARG A 171 7.00 10.93 -17.80
N ARG A 172 6.62 11.86 -16.93
CA ARG A 172 5.75 13.00 -17.30
C ARG A 172 6.41 13.94 -18.29
N PHE A 173 7.72 14.15 -18.21
CA PHE A 173 8.44 14.98 -19.20
C PHE A 173 8.64 14.25 -20.54
N SER A 174 8.95 12.96 -20.51
CA SER A 174 9.12 12.16 -21.74
C SER A 174 7.80 11.88 -22.45
N ASN A 175 6.69 11.80 -21.71
CA ASN A 175 5.36 11.57 -22.22
C ASN A 175 4.37 12.53 -21.52
N PRO A 176 4.34 13.80 -21.94
CA PRO A 176 3.45 14.78 -21.33
C PRO A 176 1.99 14.38 -21.54
N PRO A 177 1.10 14.61 -20.55
CA PRO A 177 -0.32 14.38 -20.74
C PRO A 177 -0.83 15.28 -21.87
N GLU A 178 -1.67 14.73 -22.73
CA GLU A 178 -2.34 15.52 -23.77
C GLU A 178 -3.14 16.65 -23.13
N ILE A 179 -2.84 17.88 -23.53
CA ILE A 179 -3.56 19.05 -23.08
C ILE A 179 -4.83 19.14 -23.94
N PRO A 180 -6.03 19.25 -23.35
CA PRO A 180 -7.27 19.37 -24.11
C PRO A 180 -7.17 20.54 -25.09
N VAL A 181 -7.57 20.32 -26.33
CA VAL A 181 -7.60 21.41 -27.31
C VAL A 181 -8.82 22.32 -27.04
N SER A 182 -8.81 23.53 -27.58
CA SER A 182 -9.91 24.50 -27.36
C SER A 182 -11.29 23.92 -27.67
N ALA A 183 -11.39 23.03 -28.66
CA ALA A 183 -12.61 22.33 -29.01
C ALA A 183 -13.15 21.46 -27.86
N ASP A 184 -12.28 20.73 -27.16
CA ASP A 184 -12.65 19.88 -26.02
C ASP A 184 -13.15 20.74 -24.85
N VAL A 185 -12.47 21.86 -24.61
CA VAL A 185 -12.87 22.83 -23.57
C VAL A 185 -14.25 23.40 -23.89
N HIS A 186 -14.49 23.83 -25.14
CA HIS A 186 -15.81 24.32 -25.56
C HIS A 186 -16.90 23.24 -25.49
N ALA A 187 -16.58 21.99 -25.84
CA ALA A 187 -17.51 20.88 -25.71
C ALA A 187 -17.89 20.63 -24.24
N LEU A 188 -16.91 20.64 -23.33
CA LEU A 188 -17.14 20.51 -21.90
C LEU A 188 -18.03 21.63 -21.36
N PHE A 189 -17.75 22.89 -21.70
CA PHE A 189 -18.56 24.03 -21.26
C PHE A 189 -20.00 23.96 -21.79
N ARG A 190 -20.20 23.54 -23.04
CA ARG A 190 -21.55 23.32 -23.58
C ARG A 190 -22.31 22.24 -22.80
N GLU A 191 -21.67 21.11 -22.53
CA GLU A 191 -22.32 20.01 -21.78
C GLU A 191 -22.65 20.41 -20.35
N ALA A 192 -21.70 21.06 -19.65
CA ALA A 192 -21.91 21.57 -18.30
C ALA A 192 -23.09 22.56 -18.24
N THR A 193 -23.17 23.48 -19.21
CA THR A 193 -24.28 24.46 -19.31
C THR A 193 -25.62 23.76 -19.60
N SER A 194 -25.61 22.73 -20.45
CA SER A 194 -26.79 21.91 -20.75
C SER A 194 -27.26 21.10 -19.54
N MET A 195 -26.34 20.55 -18.73
CA MET A 195 -26.69 19.85 -17.49
C MET A 195 -27.36 20.78 -16.48
N VAL A 196 -26.80 21.98 -16.27
CA VAL A 196 -27.41 22.98 -15.38
C VAL A 196 -28.81 23.37 -15.84
N ALA A 197 -28.98 23.66 -17.14
CA ALA A 197 -30.28 24.02 -17.71
C ALA A 197 -31.34 22.90 -17.53
N ARG A 198 -30.94 21.63 -17.71
CA ARG A 198 -31.81 20.45 -17.48
C ARG A 198 -32.19 20.31 -16.00
N SER A 199 -31.26 20.58 -15.08
CA SER A 199 -31.53 20.53 -13.64
C SER A 199 -32.43 21.65 -13.16
N THR A 200 -32.34 22.85 -13.74
CA THR A 200 -33.21 23.99 -13.38
C THR A 200 -34.60 23.90 -14.01
N ALA A 201 -34.77 23.21 -15.14
CA ALA A 201 -36.06 23.02 -15.80
C ALA A 201 -36.96 21.94 -15.14
N LEU A 202 -36.43 21.21 -14.15
CA LEU A 202 -37.14 20.19 -13.37
C LEU A 202 -37.61 20.70 -11.99
N LEU A 203 -37.41 21.99 -11.69
CA LEU A 203 -37.95 22.72 -10.53
C LEU A 203 -39.12 23.60 -10.96
#